data_AF-A0A9P5EUJ7-F1
#
_entry.id   AF-A0A9P5EUJ7-F1
#
_cell.length_a   1.000
_cell.length_b   1.000
_cell.length_c   1.000
_cell.angle_alpha   90.00
_cell.angle_beta   90.00
_cell.angle_gamma   90.00
#
_symmetry.space_group_name_H-M   'P 1'
#
loop_
_entity.id
_entity.type
_entity.pdbx_description
1 polymer ?
#
loop_
_entity_poly.entity_id
_entity_poly.type
_entity_poly.pdbx_seq_one_letter_code
_entity_poly.pdbx_strand_id
1 'polypeptide(L)' 'MAVASTCAHSFKMIKSDSTLIQWTCNLCHSGPHWWIFECRYCKIHTCL' A
#
# COMPACT_ATOMS: atom_id res chain seq x y z
N MET A 1 -21.32 1.15 6.35
CA MET A 1 -19.90 1.35 6.70
C MET A 1 -19.26 -0.02 6.71
N ALA A 2 -18.38 -0.33 5.75
CA ALA A 2 -17.63 -1.58 5.80
C ALA A 2 -16.74 -1.49 7.05
N VAL A 3 -17.04 -2.30 8.07
CA VAL A 3 -16.14 -2.48 9.20
C VAL A 3 -14.83 -2.98 8.60
N ALA A 4 -13.77 -2.18 8.69
CA ALA A 4 -12.45 -2.68 8.38
C ALA A 4 -12.20 -3.76 9.43
N SER A 5 -12.45 -5.03 9.09
CA SER A 5 -12.00 -6.17 9.88
C SER A 5 -10.57 -5.84 10.26
N THR A 6 -10.29 -5.72 11.55
CA THR A 6 -8.98 -5.33 12.07
C THR A 6 -8.00 -6.42 11.68
N CYS A 7 -7.53 -6.26 10.45
CA CYS A 7 -6.37 -6.88 9.88
C CYS A 7 -5.30 -6.82 10.94
N ALA A 8 -4.68 -7.92 11.37
CA ALA A 8 -3.33 -7.80 11.94
C ALA A 8 -2.37 -7.42 10.79
N HIS A 9 -2.60 -6.28 10.15
CA HIS A 9 -1.87 -5.85 8.98
C HIS A 9 -0.48 -5.43 9.45
N SER A 10 0.51 -6.26 9.17
CA SER A 10 1.90 -5.86 9.26
C SER A 10 2.27 -5.21 7.93
N PHE A 11 2.30 -3.89 7.90
CA PHE A 11 2.71 -3.14 6.72
C PHE A 11 4.23 -2.97 6.68
N LYS A 12 4.81 -3.19 5.50
CA LYS A 12 6.20 -2.87 5.20
C LYS A 12 6.24 -1.79 4.14
N MET A 13 6.97 -0.71 4.39
CA MET A 13 7.23 0.29 3.37
C MET A 13 8.10 -0.32 2.26
N ILE A 14 7.61 -0.22 1.04
CA ILE A 14 8.34 -0.50 -0.20
C ILE A 14 8.66 0.85 -0.81
N LYS A 15 9.95 1.12 -1.00
CA LYS A 15 10.43 2.24 -1.82
C LYS A 15 10.88 1.69 -3.15
N SER A 16 10.44 2.32 -4.23
CA SER A 16 11.00 2.06 -5.55
C SER A 16 12.38 2.71 -5.62
N ASP A 17 13.44 1.91 -5.71
CA ASP A 17 14.81 2.41 -5.92
C ASP A 17 14.97 3.03 -7.32
N SER A 18 14.21 2.52 -8.29
CA SER A 18 14.15 3.02 -9.65
C SER A 18 12.89 3.87 -9.89
N THR A 19 13.01 4.89 -10.75
CA THR A 19 11.90 5.79 -11.09
C THR A 19 10.80 5.14 -11.96
N LEU A 20 10.99 3.87 -12.32
CA LEU A 20 10.10 3.11 -13.21
C LEU A 20 8.88 2.53 -12.49
N ILE A 21 8.95 2.32 -11.17
CA ILE A 21 7.86 1.70 -10.42
C ILE A 21 7.05 2.77 -9.70
N GLN A 22 5.88 3.06 -10.27
CA GLN A 22 4.87 3.94 -9.69
C GLN A 22 3.79 3.11 -8.99
N TRP A 23 3.47 3.48 -7.76
CA TRP A 23 2.48 2.78 -6.96
C TRP A 23 1.17 3.55 -6.87
N THR A 24 0.06 2.84 -7.02
CA THR A 24 -1.29 3.38 -6.79
C THR A 24 -1.87 2.68 -5.57
N CYS A 25 -2.44 3.46 -4.66
CA CYS A 25 -3.05 2.91 -3.46
C CYS A 25 -4.35 2.18 -3.76
N ASN A 26 -4.50 0.98 -3.20
CA ASN A 26 -5.70 0.17 -3.35
C ASN A 26 -6.90 0.64 -2.50
N LEU A 27 -6.69 1.57 -1.57
CA LEU A 27 -7.74 2.16 -0.71
C LEU A 27 -8.18 3.54 -1.21
N CYS A 28 -7.21 4.42 -1.44
CA CYS A 28 -7.43 5.82 -1.78
C CYS A 28 -7.50 6.04 -3.30
N HIS A 29 -7.08 5.05 -4.11
CA HIS A 29 -6.87 5.15 -5.55
C HIS A 29 -5.98 6.33 -5.98
N SER A 30 -5.27 6.94 -5.03
CA SER A 30 -4.33 8.01 -5.30
C SER A 30 -2.98 7.43 -5.70
N GLY A 31 -2.33 8.11 -6.62
CA GLY A 31 -1.06 7.75 -7.22
C GLY A 31 -0.74 8.73 -8.34
N PRO A 32 0.50 8.71 -8.86
CA PRO A 32 1.57 7.76 -8.55
C PRO A 32 2.39 8.15 -7.30
N HIS A 33 2.64 7.19 -6.41
CA HIS A 33 3.54 7.33 -5.27
C HIS A 33 4.86 6.59 -5.54
N TRP A 34 5.97 7.17 -5.06
CA TRP A 34 7.32 6.57 -5.14
C TRP A 34 7.59 5.56 -4.02
N TRP A 35 6.72 5.56 -3.00
CA TRP A 35 6.70 4.60 -1.92
C TRP A 35 5.28 4.13 -1.68
N ILE A 36 5.12 2.90 -1.23
CA ILE A 36 3.84 2.37 -0.81
C ILE A 36 4.03 1.40 0.35
N PHE A 37 3.01 1.20 1.15
CA PHE A 37 3.03 0.20 2.21
C PHE A 37 2.37 -1.08 1.70
N GLU A 38 3.12 -2.18 1.71
CA GLU A 38 2.59 -3.51 1.41
C GLU A 38 2.26 -4.24 2.71
N CYS A 39 1.05 -4.77 2.85
CA CYS A 39 0.73 -5.70 3.93
C CYS A 39 1.43 -7.04 3.68
N ARG A 40 2.23 -7.53 4.65
CA ARG A 40 2.93 -8.82 4.57
C ARG A 40 2.00 -10.01 4.36
N TYR A 41 0.77 -9.91 4.88
CA TYR A 41 -0.20 -10.99 4.84
C TYR A 41 -1.16 -10.87 3.64
N CYS A 42 -1.74 -9.69 3.46
CA CYS A 42 -2.80 -9.48 2.48
C CYS A 42 -2.26 -9.03 1.12
N LYS A 43 -0.99 -8.63 1.04
CA LYS A 43 -0.35 -8.09 -0.18
C LYS A 43 -1.07 -6.88 -0.78
N ILE A 44 -1.90 -6.22 0.02
CA ILE A 44 -2.52 -4.95 -0.35
C ILE A 44 -1.48 -3.84 -0.31
N HIS A 45 -1.53 -2.95 -1.29
CA HIS A 45 -0.65 -1.80 -1.40
C HIS A 45 -1.42 -0.53 -1.02
N THR A 46 -0.98 0.18 0.01
CA THR A 46 -1.71 1.32 0.57
C THR A 46 -0.81 2.55 0.74
N CYS A 47 -1.37 3.72 0.40
CA CYS A 47 -0.72 5.03 0.50
C CYS A 47 -0.38 5.43 1.95
N LEU A 48 -1.14 4.91 2.94
CA LEU A 48 -1.15 5.24 4.38
C LEU A 48 -0.66 6.65 4.71
#